data_AF-A0A6B3F9J8-F1
#
_entry.id   AF-A0A6B3F9J8-F1
#
_cell.length_a   1.000
_cell.length_b   1.000
_cell.length_c   1.000
_cell.angle_alpha   90.00
_cell.angle_beta   90.00
_cell.angle_gamma   90.00
#
_symmetry.space_group_name_H-M   'P 1'
#
loop_
_entity.id
_entity.type
_entity.pdbx_description
1 polymer ?
#
loop_
_entity_poly.entity_id
_entity_poly.type
_entity_poly.pdbx_seq_one_letter_code
_entity_poly.pdbx_strand_id
1 'polypeptide(L)'
;KKVTDKPTGTTLDSTWQAAAEHALAAEPKGRNTSLVALRADTGEILAVANSPAGGFNRAVSGTYAPGSTFKLVTSSALLMKG
;
A
#
# COMPACT_ATOMS: atom_id res chain seq x y z
N LYS A 1 -34.26 2.71 -0.65
CA LYS A 1 -33.14 3.61 -1.04
C LYS A 1 -32.60 3.08 -2.37
N LYS A 2 -32.81 3.79 -3.49
CA LYS A 2 -32.41 3.30 -4.83
C LYS A 2 -30.88 3.36 -4.90
N VAL A 3 -30.20 2.23 -4.90
CA VAL A 3 -28.76 2.19 -5.22
C VAL A 3 -28.66 2.49 -6.71
N THR A 4 -28.12 3.66 -7.05
CA THR A 4 -27.80 3.99 -8.44
C THR A 4 -26.45 3.39 -8.74
N ASP A 5 -26.40 2.37 -9.61
CA ASP A 5 -25.18 1.69 -10.07
C ASP A 5 -24.30 2.58 -10.96
N LYS A 6 -23.81 3.70 -10.41
CA LYS A 6 -22.74 4.47 -11.05
C LYS A 6 -21.41 3.76 -10.75
N PRO A 7 -20.59 3.45 -11.77
CA PRO A 7 -19.26 2.88 -11.54
C PRO A 7 -18.46 3.78 -10.59
N THR A 8 -17.90 3.20 -9.53
CA THR A 8 -17.03 3.92 -8.61
C THR A 8 -15.64 4.05 -9.25
N GLY A 9 -15.23 5.27 -9.54
CA GLY A 9 -13.87 5.56 -10.00
C GLY A 9 -12.85 5.30 -8.90
N THR A 10 -11.67 4.82 -9.30
CA THR A 10 -10.55 4.51 -8.41
C THR A 10 -9.25 4.93 -9.09
N THR A 11 -8.22 5.24 -8.30
CA THR A 11 -6.87 5.56 -8.78
C THR A 11 -6.03 4.32 -9.05
N LEU A 12 -6.56 3.12 -8.70
CA LEU A 12 -5.88 1.86 -8.93
C LEU A 12 -5.68 1.65 -10.43
N ASP A 13 -4.43 1.37 -10.79
CA ASP A 13 -4.04 1.03 -12.16
C ASP A 13 -3.88 -0.49 -12.25
N SER A 14 -4.55 -1.11 -13.22
CA SER A 14 -4.57 -2.56 -13.35
C SER A 14 -3.20 -3.17 -13.59
N THR A 15 -2.30 -2.44 -14.26
CA THR A 15 -0.93 -2.89 -14.53
C THR A 15 -0.13 -2.92 -13.24
N TRP A 16 -0.20 -1.84 -12.46
CA TRP A 16 0.47 -1.76 -11.16
C TRP A 16 -0.10 -2.74 -10.15
N GLN A 17 -1.42 -2.94 -10.15
CA GLN A 17 -2.09 -3.90 -9.27
C GLN A 17 -1.62 -5.34 -9.57
N ALA A 18 -1.62 -5.74 -10.84
CA ALA A 18 -1.14 -7.07 -11.23
C ALA A 18 0.35 -7.28 -10.88
N ALA A 19 1.18 -6.25 -11.07
CA ALA A 19 2.59 -6.31 -10.70
C ALA A 19 2.79 -6.46 -9.18
N ALA A 20 2.01 -5.73 -8.37
CA ALA A 20 2.05 -5.82 -6.91
C ALA A 20 1.64 -7.22 -6.41
N GLU A 21 0.57 -7.77 -6.97
CA GLU A 21 0.09 -9.13 -6.64
C GLU A 21 1.12 -10.19 -7.04
N HIS A 22 1.71 -10.08 -8.23
CA HIS A 22 2.76 -10.98 -8.68
C HIS A 22 4.00 -10.92 -7.78
N ALA A 23 4.42 -9.72 -7.35
CA ALA A 23 5.54 -9.54 -6.43
C ALA A 23 5.28 -10.23 -5.08
N LEU A 24 4.07 -10.12 -4.53
CA LEU A 24 3.71 -10.81 -3.29
C LEU A 24 3.51 -12.32 -3.47
N ALA A 25 3.10 -12.78 -4.65
CA ALA A 25 2.98 -14.21 -4.97
C ALA A 25 4.35 -14.89 -5.12
N ALA A 26 5.37 -14.14 -5.55
CA ALA A 26 6.75 -14.62 -5.65
C ALA A 26 7.42 -14.82 -4.27
N GLU A 27 6.85 -14.29 -3.18
CA GLU A 27 7.40 -14.44 -1.83
C GLU A 27 7.23 -15.89 -1.32
N PRO A 28 8.33 -16.65 -1.18
CA PRO A 28 8.25 -18.00 -0.67
C PRO A 28 7.88 -17.96 0.82
N LYS A 29 7.00 -18.88 1.23
CA LYS A 29 6.56 -19.16 2.61
C LYS A 29 5.22 -18.56 3.07
N GLY A 30 4.40 -17.97 2.19
CA GLY A 30 3.01 -17.61 2.52
C GLY A 30 2.90 -16.67 3.73
N ARG A 31 3.92 -15.84 3.95
CA ARG A 31 3.96 -14.91 5.07
C ARG A 31 2.93 -13.82 4.88
N ASN A 32 2.45 -13.27 6.00
CA ASN A 32 1.62 -12.09 6.00
C ASN A 32 2.44 -10.90 5.49
N THR A 33 2.24 -10.53 4.23
CA THR A 33 2.93 -9.42 3.58
C THR A 33 1.91 -8.49 2.92
N SER A 34 2.34 -7.25 2.71
CA SER A 34 1.51 -6.21 2.11
C SER A 34 2.39 -5.28 1.28
N LEU A 35 1.84 -4.76 0.20
CA LEU A 35 2.49 -3.80 -0.69
C LEU A 35 1.49 -2.71 -1.08
N VAL A 36 1.94 -1.46 -1.02
CA VAL A 36 1.21 -0.30 -1.55
C VAL A 36 2.12 0.43 -2.52
N ALA A 37 1.62 0.72 -3.72
CA ALA A 37 2.31 1.55 -4.70
C ALA A 37 1.63 2.93 -4.77
N LEU A 38 2.43 3.99 -4.67
CA LEU A 38 1.98 5.37 -4.71
C LEU A 38 2.62 6.10 -5.89
N ARG A 39 1.87 7.02 -6.51
CA ARG A 39 2.44 8.01 -7.43
C ARG A 39 3.04 9.15 -6.59
N ALA A 40 4.36 9.35 -6.69
CA ALA A 40 5.12 10.17 -5.75
C ALA A 40 4.74 11.67 -5.76
N ASP A 41 4.27 12.18 -6.89
CA ASP A 41 3.94 13.59 -7.10
C ASP A 41 2.55 14.00 -6.55
N THR A 42 1.61 13.07 -6.57
CA THR A 42 0.17 13.31 -6.33
C THR A 42 -0.37 12.51 -5.17
N GLY A 43 0.37 11.48 -4.72
CA GLY A 43 -0.04 10.59 -3.64
C GLY A 43 -1.13 9.59 -4.03
N GLU A 44 -1.49 9.48 -5.31
CA GLU A 44 -2.48 8.51 -5.77
C GLU A 44 -2.02 7.08 -5.49
N ILE A 45 -2.95 6.25 -5.00
CA ILE A 45 -2.70 4.83 -4.77
C ILE A 45 -2.92 4.09 -6.08
N LEU A 46 -1.82 3.58 -6.65
CA LEU A 46 -1.83 2.84 -7.91
C LEU A 46 -2.09 1.35 -7.70
N ALA A 47 -1.66 0.80 -6.56
CA ALA A 47 -1.87 -0.60 -6.21
C ALA A 47 -1.92 -0.81 -4.70
N VAL A 48 -2.74 -1.77 -4.26
CA VAL A 48 -2.78 -2.30 -2.89
C VAL A 48 -2.88 -3.81 -2.96
N ALA A 49 -1.87 -4.52 -2.48
CA ALA A 49 -1.84 -5.97 -2.45
C ALA A 49 -1.54 -6.49 -1.05
N ASN A 50 -2.11 -7.64 -0.71
CA ASN A 50 -1.89 -8.35 0.54
C ASN A 50 -1.64 -9.83 0.24
N SER A 51 -0.83 -10.49 1.06
CA SER A 51 -0.70 -11.94 1.08
C SER A 51 -1.12 -12.48 2.44
N PRO A 52 -2.00 -13.49 2.51
CA PRO A 52 -2.81 -14.02 1.41
C PRO A 52 -3.84 -12.98 0.88
N ALA A 53 -4.18 -13.06 -0.41
CA ALA A 53 -4.99 -12.05 -1.13
C ALA A 53 -6.41 -11.84 -0.57
N GLY A 54 -7.09 -12.91 -0.16
CA GLY A 54 -8.41 -12.85 0.47
C GLY A 54 -8.38 -12.60 1.99
N GLY A 55 -7.21 -12.30 2.55
CA GLY A 55 -7.02 -12.10 3.97
C GLY A 55 -7.36 -10.68 4.44
N PHE A 56 -6.99 -10.38 5.69
CA PHE A 56 -7.09 -9.04 6.25
C PHE A 56 -6.31 -8.02 5.41
N ASN A 57 -6.94 -6.87 5.10
CA ASN A 57 -6.29 -5.76 4.38
C ASN A 57 -5.27 -5.04 5.27
N ARG A 58 -4.13 -5.69 5.51
CA ARG A 58 -3.03 -5.18 6.33
C ARG A 58 -2.41 -3.92 5.76
N ALA A 59 -2.40 -3.78 4.44
CA ALA A 59 -1.83 -2.62 3.76
C ALA A 59 -2.49 -1.30 4.21
N VAL A 60 -3.80 -1.32 4.48
CA VAL A 60 -4.57 -0.11 4.84
C VAL A 60 -4.95 -0.11 6.32
N SER A 61 -5.34 -1.26 6.87
CA SER A 61 -5.90 -1.36 8.22
C SER A 61 -4.93 -1.93 9.24
N GLY A 62 -3.75 -2.40 8.83
CA GLY A 62 -2.72 -2.90 9.73
C GLY A 62 -2.10 -1.79 10.57
N THR A 63 -1.81 -2.07 11.84
CA THR A 63 -1.07 -1.15 12.72
C THR A 63 0.12 -1.87 13.31
N TYR A 64 1.32 -1.36 13.02
CA TYR A 64 2.58 -1.93 13.46
C TYR A 64 3.52 -0.79 13.84
N ALA A 65 4.41 -1.04 14.80
CA ALA A 65 5.47 -0.08 15.09
C ALA A 65 6.35 0.11 13.83
N PRO A 66 6.55 1.34 13.34
CA PRO A 66 7.28 1.58 12.08
C PRO A 66 8.78 1.25 12.18
N GLY A 67 9.33 1.18 13.40
CA GLY A 67 10.74 0.86 13.63
C GLY A 67 11.67 1.82 12.90
N SER A 68 12.72 1.28 12.25
CA SER A 68 13.72 2.08 11.52
C SER A 68 13.14 2.89 10.36
N THR A 69 11.97 2.56 9.82
CA THR A 69 11.35 3.38 8.75
C THR A 69 10.98 4.79 9.25
N PHE A 70 10.70 4.95 10.55
CA PHE A 70 10.41 6.24 11.16
C PHE A 70 11.63 7.18 11.23
N LYS A 71 12.85 6.65 11.02
CA LYS A 71 14.07 7.47 11.05
C LYS A 71 14.07 8.56 9.99
N LEU A 72 13.36 8.38 8.87
CA LEU A 72 13.20 9.43 7.86
C LEU A 72 12.65 10.72 8.48
N VAL A 73 11.61 10.61 9.31
CA VAL A 73 11.01 11.76 10.00
C VAL A 73 12.01 12.43 10.94
N THR A 74 12.70 11.65 11.77
CA THR A 74 13.65 12.21 12.75
C THR A 74 14.88 12.83 12.07
N SER A 75 15.37 12.21 11.00
CA SER A 75 16.49 12.73 10.21
C SER A 75 16.12 14.02 9.49
N SER A 76 14.93 14.09 8.87
CA SER A 76 14.42 15.33 8.28
C SER A 76 14.27 16.44 9.32
N ALA A 77 13.76 16.12 10.52
CA ALA A 77 13.63 17.10 11.60
C ALA A 77 15.00 17.65 12.06
N LEU A 78 16.03 16.79 12.13
CA LEU A 78 17.39 17.24 12.43
C LEU A 78 17.95 18.14 11.32
N LEU A 79 17.75 17.77 10.05
CA LEU A 79 18.21 18.55 8.91
C LEU A 79 17.53 19.93 8.82
N MET A 80 16.23 20.01 9.14
CA MET A 80 15.47 21.25 9.15
C MET A 80 15.81 22.18 10.33
N LYS A 81 16.42 21.65 11.39
CA LYS A 81 16.81 22.41 12.60
C LYS A 81 18.26 22.89 12.54
N GLY A 82 19.07 22.34 11.63
CA GLY A 82 20.41 22.87 11.29
C GLY A 82 20.32 24.11 10.42
#